data_AF-A0A963K591-F1
#
_entry.id   AF-A0A963K591-F1
#
_cell.length_a   1.000
_cell.length_b   1.000
_cell.length_c   1.000
_cell.angle_alpha   90.00
_cell.angle_beta   90.00
_cell.angle_gamma   90.00
#
_symmetry.space_group_name_H-M   'P 1'
#
loop_
_entity.id
_entity.type
_entity.pdbx_description
1 polymer ?
#
loop_
_entity_poly.entity_id
_entity_poly.type
_entity_poly.pdbx_seq_one_letter_code
_entity_poly.pdbx_strand_id
1 'polypeptide(L)' 'DVDEAILLGDRVFVMTAQPGRIKAEIPIEMPRPRHVEATTSDVFIDYKRQIHALIKTEAQKAVEHG' A
#
# COMPACT_ATOMS: atom_id res chain seq x y z
N ASP A 1 2.32 -0.31 -9.51
CA ASP A 1 1.97 1.00 -8.91
C ASP A 1 1.21 0.79 -7.58
N VAL A 2 1.22 1.72 -6.62
CA VAL A 2 0.38 1.63 -5.39
C VAL A 2 -1.10 1.76 -5.77
N ASP A 3 -1.41 2.64 -6.73
CA ASP A 3 -2.78 2.87 -7.15
C ASP A 3 -3.37 1.63 -7.84
N GLU A 4 -2.57 0.95 -8.68
CA GLU A 4 -2.94 -0.34 -9.28
C GLU A 4 -3.19 -1.42 -8.22
N ALA A 5 -2.35 -1.48 -7.18
CA ALA A 5 -2.52 -2.47 -6.11
C ALA A 5 -3.86 -2.29 -5.38
N ILE A 6 -4.27 -1.03 -5.13
CA ILE A 6 -5.55 -0.70 -4.49
C ILE A 6 -6.74 -0.88 -5.44
N LEU A 7 -6.61 -0.55 -6.74
CA LEU A 7 -7.71 -0.72 -7.70
C LEU A 7 -7.97 -2.19 -8.05
N LEU A 8 -6.91 -3.00 -8.13
CA LEU A 8 -6.99 -4.36 -8.64
C LEU A 8 -7.00 -5.43 -7.55
N GLY A 9 -6.28 -5.23 -6.45
CA GLY A 9 -6.09 -6.24 -5.42
C GLY A 9 -7.16 -6.21 -4.33
N ASP A 10 -7.55 -7.36 -3.80
CA ASP A 10 -8.40 -7.41 -2.59
C ASP A 10 -7.57 -7.28 -1.30
N ARG A 11 -6.25 -7.49 -1.40
CA ARG A 11 -5.27 -7.36 -0.32
C ARG A 11 -3.98 -6.75 -0.89
N VAL A 12 -3.37 -5.83 -0.14
CA VAL A 12 -2.05 -5.27 -0.43
C VAL A 12 -1.08 -5.72 0.66
N PHE A 13 0.00 -6.37 0.27
CA PHE A 13 1.09 -6.74 1.18
C PHE A 13 2.24 -5.75 1.06
N VAL A 14 2.69 -5.21 2.18
CA VAL A 14 3.91 -4.39 2.26
C VAL A 14 5.03 -5.24 2.83
N MET A 15 6.17 -5.23 2.17
CA MET A 15 7.36 -6.00 2.58
C MET A 15 8.37 -5.12 3.32
N THR A 16 9.12 -5.71 4.25
CA THR A 16 10.33 -5.11 4.82
C THR A 16 11.45 -5.07 3.76
N ALA A 17 12.35 -4.10 3.89
CA ALA A 17 13.42 -3.93 2.90
C ALA A 17 14.48 -5.04 2.96
N GLN A 18 14.99 -5.39 4.15
CA GLN A 18 15.88 -6.53 4.36
C GLN A 18 15.86 -7.00 5.83
N PRO A 19 15.75 -8.31 6.11
CA PRO A 19 15.39 -9.38 5.17
C PRO A 19 13.95 -9.20 4.66
N GLY A 20 13.68 -9.54 3.40
CA GLY A 20 12.34 -9.44 2.80
C GLY A 20 11.32 -10.33 3.52
N ARG A 21 10.41 -9.71 4.28
CA ARG A 21 9.33 -10.34 5.03
C ARG A 21 8.06 -9.52 4.85
N ILE A 22 6.91 -10.14 5.02
CA ILE A 22 5.64 -9.39 5.07
C ILE A 22 5.67 -8.54 6.35
N LYS A 23 5.64 -7.22 6.18
CA LYS A 23 5.51 -6.25 7.26
C LYS A 23 4.05 -6.05 7.64
N ALA A 24 3.22 -5.90 6.64
CA ALA A 24 1.80 -5.60 6.80
C ALA A 24 0.99 -6.22 5.67
N GLU A 25 -0.24 -6.55 6.01
CA GLU A 25 -1.28 -6.93 5.09
C GLU A 25 -2.43 -5.94 5.26
N ILE A 26 -2.91 -5.39 4.15
CA ILE A 26 -3.96 -4.38 4.14
C ILE A 26 -5.12 -4.94 3.29
N PRO A 27 -6.24 -5.36 3.90
CA PRO A 27 -7.44 -5.73 3.16
C PRO A 27 -8.06 -4.47 2.53
N ILE A 28 -8.42 -4.57 1.26
CA ILE A 28 -9.05 -3.50 0.48
C ILE A 28 -10.56 -3.76 0.45
N GLU A 29 -11.28 -3.13 1.38
CA GLU A 29 -12.73 -3.32 1.58
C GLU A 29 -13.56 -2.36 0.70
N MET A 30 -13.01 -1.97 -0.45
CA MET A 30 -13.72 -1.15 -1.43
C MET A 30 -14.61 -2.05 -2.32
N PRO A 31 -15.91 -1.71 -2.47
CA PRO A 31 -16.82 -2.49 -3.29
C PRO A 31 -16.39 -2.52 -4.75
N ARG A 32 -16.68 -3.64 -5.43
CA ARG A 32 -16.47 -3.79 -6.88
C ARG A 32 -17.72 -3.32 -7.63
N PRO A 33 -17.57 -2.77 -8.86
CA PRO A 33 -16.31 -2.49 -9.56
C PRO A 33 -15.59 -1.23 -9.04
N ARG A 34 -14.25 -1.30 -8.99
CA ARG A 34 -13.38 -0.15 -8.66
C ARG A 34 -12.90 0.50 -9.95
N HIS A 35 -13.47 1.64 -10.29
CA HIS A 35 -13.06 2.43 -11.46
C HIS A 35 -12.06 3.51 -11.07
N VAL A 36 -11.44 4.17 -12.06
CA VAL A 36 -10.42 5.20 -11.84
C VAL A 36 -10.96 6.40 -11.05
N GLU A 37 -12.26 6.65 -11.11
CA GLU A 37 -12.96 7.68 -10.33
C GLU A 37 -12.87 7.41 -8.82
N ALA A 38 -12.66 6.16 -8.41
CA ALA A 38 -12.48 5.82 -7.00
C ALA A 38 -11.15 6.36 -6.43
N THR A 39 -10.17 6.70 -7.29
CA THR A 39 -8.85 7.18 -6.85
C THR A 39 -8.90 8.51 -6.10
N THR A 40 -9.98 9.27 -6.28
CA THR A 40 -10.20 10.56 -5.60
C THR A 40 -11.08 10.43 -4.35
N SER A 41 -11.59 9.24 -4.05
CA SER A 41 -12.37 9.00 -2.83
C SER A 41 -11.49 9.01 -1.58
N ASP A 42 -12.05 9.47 -0.45
CA ASP A 42 -11.33 9.53 0.83
C ASP A 42 -10.79 8.15 1.23
N VAL A 43 -11.60 7.10 1.07
CA VAL A 43 -11.20 5.72 1.39
C VAL A 43 -9.98 5.27 0.58
N PHE A 44 -9.92 5.61 -0.72
CA PHE A 44 -8.78 5.28 -1.56
C PHE A 44 -7.54 6.06 -1.15
N ILE A 45 -7.71 7.36 -0.88
CA ILE A 45 -6.63 8.25 -0.44
C ILE A 45 -6.05 7.76 0.89
N ASP A 46 -6.89 7.27 1.80
CA ASP A 46 -6.47 6.73 3.09
C ASP A 46 -5.65 5.44 2.92
N TYR A 47 -6.09 4.50 2.09
CA TYR A 47 -5.29 3.32 1.74
C TYR A 47 -3.95 3.69 1.12
N LYS A 48 -3.96 4.61 0.16
CA LYS A 48 -2.75 5.10 -0.50
C LYS A 48 -1.78 5.72 0.50
N ARG A 49 -2.28 6.59 1.39
CA ARG A 49 -1.48 7.22 2.45
C ARG A 49 -0.88 6.18 3.39
N GLN A 50 -1.67 5.20 3.83
CA GLN A 50 -1.21 4.12 4.72
C GLN A 50 -0.09 3.31 4.06
N ILE A 51 -0.28 2.86 2.81
CA ILE A 51 0.68 2.04 2.08
C ILE A 51 1.99 2.81 1.86
N HIS A 52 1.91 4.06 1.38
CA HIS A 52 3.10 4.88 1.17
C HIS A 52 3.86 5.17 2.47
N ALA A 53 3.17 5.39 3.59
CA ALA A 53 3.81 5.57 4.88
C ALA A 53 4.63 4.32 5.28
N LEU A 54 4.07 3.13 5.12
CA LEU A 54 4.75 1.88 5.43
C LEU A 54 5.98 1.64 4.54
N ILE A 55 5.85 1.91 3.24
CA ILE A 55 6.96 1.83 2.27
C ILE A 55 8.05 2.83 2.63
N LYS A 56 7.70 4.09 2.92
CA LYS A 56 8.67 5.13 3.30
C LYS A 56 9.45 4.74 4.55
N THR A 57 8.78 4.19 5.56
CA THR A 57 9.46 3.70 6.77
C THR A 57 10.48 2.61 6.45
N GLU A 58 10.17 1.68 5.54
CA GLU A 58 11.12 0.61 5.17
C GLU A 58 12.26 1.12 4.29
N ALA A 59 11.98 2.07 3.40
CA ALA A 59 13.01 2.74 2.61
C ALA A 59 14.00 3.50 3.51
N GLN A 60 13.51 4.23 4.53
CA GLN A 60 14.37 4.95 5.48
C GLN A 60 15.25 3.99 6.29
N LYS A 61 14.67 2.92 6.85
CA LYS A 61 15.45 1.91 7.58
C LYS A 61 16.53 1.26 6.72
N ALA A 62 16.24 0.99 5.45
CA ALA A 62 17.21 0.42 4.52
C ALA A 62 18.41 1.35 4.29
N VAL A 63 18.18 2.66 4.24
CA VAL A 63 19.23 3.67 4.10
C VAL A 63 20.06 3.82 5.37
N GLU A 64 19.45 3.69 6.56
CA GLU A 64 20.16 3.80 7.84
C GLU A 64 21.02 2.56 8.19
N HIS A 65 20.66 1.39 7.65
CA HIS A 65 21.32 0.11 7.96
C HIS A 65 22.20 -0.44 6.81
N GLY A 66 22.39 0.35 5.74
CA GLY A 66 23.29 0.04 4.62
C GLY A 66 24.51 0.95 4.62
#